data_AF-A0A2X1PPM0-F1
#
_entry.id   AF-A0A2X1PPM0-F1
#
_cell.length_a   1.000
_cell.length_b   1.000
_cell.length_c   1.000
_cell.angle_alpha   90.00
_cell.angle_beta   90.00
_cell.angle_gamma   90.00
#
_symmetry.space_group_name_H-M   'P 1'
#
loop_
_entity.id
_entity.type
_entity.pdbx_description
1 polymer ?
#
loop_
_entity_poly.entity_id
_entity_poly.type
_entity_poly.pdbx_seq_one_letter_code
_entity_poly.pdbx_strand_id
1 'polypeptide(L)' 'MLKLLDKRGAQYPAEHNVGHLYEAKPTLRKFYKELDPTNSFNPGIGKTTRKKYWAE' A
#
# COMPACT_ATOMS: atom_id res chain seq x y z
N MET A 1 -7.13 -9.95 -14.29
CA MET A 1 -5.75 -9.60 -14.69
C MET A 1 -4.76 -9.79 -13.53
N LEU A 2 -4.87 -9.08 -12.41
CA LEU A 2 -3.89 -9.17 -11.30
C LEU A 2 -3.65 -10.59 -10.76
N LYS A 3 -4.72 -11.39 -10.54
CA LYS A 3 -4.61 -12.81 -10.15
C LYS A 3 -3.75 -13.67 -11.08
N LEU A 4 -3.71 -13.35 -12.38
CA LEU A 4 -2.88 -14.08 -13.35
C LEU A 4 -1.40 -13.71 -13.17
N LEU A 5 -1.12 -12.44 -12.90
CA LEU A 5 0.23 -11.95 -12.60
C LEU A 5 0.74 -12.55 -11.29
N ASP A 6 -0.11 -12.65 -10.26
CA ASP A 6 0.20 -13.33 -9.01
C ASP A 6 0.60 -14.79 -9.26
N LYS A 7 -0.21 -15.53 -10.06
CA LYS A 7 0.08 -16.93 -10.41
C LYS A 7 1.40 -17.10 -11.17
N ARG A 8 1.84 -16.07 -11.90
CA ARG A 8 3.11 -16.05 -12.64
C ARG A 8 4.29 -15.56 -11.80
N GLY A 9 4.08 -15.16 -10.54
CA GLY A 9 5.11 -14.59 -9.68
C GLY A 9 5.54 -13.17 -10.08
N ALA A 10 4.78 -12.51 -10.96
CA ALA A 10 5.10 -11.17 -11.44
C ALA A 10 4.88 -10.12 -10.34
N GLN A 11 5.70 -9.08 -10.36
CA GLN A 11 5.63 -7.98 -9.41
C GLN A 11 4.96 -6.77 -10.04
N TYR A 12 4.08 -6.12 -9.30
CA TYR A 12 3.39 -4.90 -9.73
C TYR A 12 2.94 -4.07 -8.51
N PRO A 13 2.75 -2.75 -8.68
CA PRO A 13 3.16 -1.95 -9.85
C PRO A 13 4.69 -1.83 -9.91
N ALA A 14 5.25 -1.85 -11.13
CA ALA A 14 6.69 -1.91 -11.34
C ALA A 14 7.39 -0.55 -11.12
N GLU A 15 6.77 0.54 -11.57
CA GLU A 15 7.35 1.90 -11.52
C GLU A 15 6.42 2.94 -10.90
N HIS A 16 5.10 2.82 -11.13
CA HIS A 16 4.12 3.87 -10.82
C HIS A 16 3.73 4.01 -9.34
N ASN A 17 4.31 3.18 -8.45
CA ASN A 17 3.90 3.05 -7.05
C ASN A 17 2.43 2.59 -6.89
N VAL A 18 2.02 2.28 -5.66
CA VAL A 18 0.72 1.65 -5.38
C VAL A 18 -0.47 2.61 -5.50
N GLY A 19 -0.23 3.91 -5.29
CA GLY A 19 -1.29 4.92 -5.22
C GLY A 19 -2.42 4.45 -4.30
N HIS A 20 -3.68 4.65 -4.69
CA HIS A 20 -4.84 4.03 -4.03
C HIS A 20 -5.40 2.83 -4.81
N LEU A 21 -4.73 2.42 -5.90
CA LEU A 21 -5.23 1.42 -6.85
C LEU A 21 -4.75 0.01 -6.49
N TYR A 22 -3.51 -0.09 -6.02
CA TYR A 22 -2.87 -1.36 -5.67
C TYR A 22 -2.77 -1.52 -4.16
N GLU A 23 -2.79 -2.77 -3.71
CA GLU A 23 -2.54 -3.11 -2.32
C GLU A 23 -1.05 -2.89 -2.01
N ALA A 24 -0.75 -2.16 -0.93
CA ALA A 24 0.62 -2.09 -0.44
C ALA A 24 1.00 -3.43 0.21
N LYS A 25 2.12 -3.98 -0.23
CA LYS A 25 2.72 -5.15 0.40
C LYS A 25 3.05 -4.89 1.88
N PRO A 26 3.14 -5.92 2.73
CA PRO A 26 3.40 -5.76 4.17
C PRO A 26 4.64 -4.93 4.49
N THR A 27 5.74 -5.12 3.74
CA THR A 27 6.98 -4.34 3.90
C THR A 27 6.77 -2.85 3.62
N LEU A 28 6.06 -2.53 2.54
CA LEU A 28 5.76 -1.15 2.16
C LEU A 28 4.76 -0.50 3.14
N ARG A 29 3.75 -1.25 3.61
CA ARG A 29 2.82 -0.81 4.66
C ARG A 29 3.55 -0.50 5.96
N LYS A 30 4.51 -1.33 6.37
CA LYS A 30 5.35 -1.09 7.56
C LYS A 30 6.17 0.18 7.39
N PHE A 31 6.81 0.35 6.22
CA PHE A 31 7.58 1.55 5.90
C PHE A 31 6.72 2.83 5.98
N TYR A 32 5.51 2.83 5.43
CA TYR A 32 4.60 3.97 5.55
C TYR A 32 4.24 4.30 7.00
N LYS A 33 3.96 3.28 7.83
CA LYS A 33 3.67 3.45 9.26
C LYS A 33 4.84 4.03 10.05
N GLU A 34 6.06 3.66 9.69
CA GLU A 34 7.28 4.16 10.32
C GLU A 34 7.52 5.64 9.99
N LEU A 35 7.29 6.04 8.74
CA LEU A 35 7.45 7.42 8.30
C LEU A 35 6.32 8.36 8.75
N ASP A 36 5.07 7.88 8.75
CA ASP A 36 3.91 8.66 9.19
C ASP A 36 3.12 7.90 10.27
N PRO A 37 3.57 7.90 11.52
CA PRO A 37 2.90 7.18 12.61
C PRO A 37 1.48 7.69 12.89
N THR A 38 1.13 8.88 12.42
CA THR A 38 -0.19 9.49 12.64
C THR A 38 -1.18 9.28 11.50
N ASN A 39 -0.71 8.76 10.35
CA ASN A 39 -1.49 8.61 9.13
C ASN A 39 -2.16 9.94 8.72
N SER A 40 -1.37 11.03 8.71
CA SER A 40 -1.81 12.39 8.35
C SER A 40 -1.33 12.81 6.96
N PHE A 41 -0.31 12.15 6.41
CA PHE A 41 0.29 12.47 5.13
C PHE A 41 -0.06 11.39 4.09
N ASN A 42 -0.92 11.78 3.13
CA ASN A 42 -1.49 10.90 2.11
C ASN A 42 -2.20 9.63 2.65
N PRO A 43 -3.23 9.76 3.53
CA PRO A 43 -3.87 8.61 4.16
C PRO A 43 -4.56 7.68 3.15
N GLY A 44 -4.48 6.38 3.43
CA GLY A 44 -5.10 5.33 2.63
C GLY A 44 -4.34 4.95 1.36
N ILE A 45 -3.10 5.43 1.20
CA ILE A 45 -2.19 4.94 0.15
C ILE A 45 -2.00 3.42 0.30
N GLY A 46 -1.94 2.71 -0.82
CA GLY A 46 -1.79 1.26 -0.84
C GLY A 46 -3.02 0.51 -0.32
N LYS A 47 -4.23 1.08 -0.47
CA LYS A 47 -5.49 0.57 0.09
C LYS A 47 -5.48 0.39 1.61
N THR A 48 -4.65 1.18 2.30
CA THR A 48 -4.66 1.24 3.76
C THR A 48 -5.85 2.05 4.30
N THR A 49 -6.01 2.08 5.62
CA THR A 49 -7.02 2.92 6.28
C THR A 49 -6.74 4.40 6.05
N ARG A 50 -7.81 5.20 5.94
CA ARG A 50 -7.74 6.67 5.90
C ARG A 50 -7.89 7.31 7.29
N LYS A 51 -8.12 6.51 8.33
CA LYS A 51 -8.31 6.99 9.71
C LYS A 51 -6.97 7.37 10.34
N LYS A 52 -6.99 8.38 11.22
CA LYS A 52 -5.82 8.77 12.01
C LYS A 52 -5.27 7.60 12.83
N TYR A 53 -3.96 7.63 13.08
CA TYR A 53 -3.23 6.65 13.87
C TYR A 53 -3.44 5.20 13.40
N TRP A 54 -3.67 5.02 12.10
CA TRP A 54 -3.80 3.71 11.45
C TRP A 54 -4.92 2.82 12.02
N ALA A 55 -5.98 3.41 12.58
CA ALA A 55 -7.14 2.68 13.08
C ALA A 55 -7.88 1.92 11.95
N GLU A 56 -8.35 0.70 12.23
CA GLU A 56 -9.10 -0.14 11.27
C GLU A 56 -10.61 0.19 11.27
#